data_AF-A0A6A6ABG8-F1
#
_entry.id   AF-A0A6A6ABG8-F1
#
_cell.length_a   1.000
_cell.length_b   1.000
_cell.length_c   1.000
_cell.angle_alpha   90.00
_cell.angle_beta   90.00
_cell.angle_gamma   90.00
#
_symmetry.space_group_name_H-M   'P 1'
#
loop_
_entity.id
_entity.type
_entity.pdbx_description
1 polymer ?
#
loop_
_entity_poly.entity_id
_entity_poly.type
_entity_poly.pdbx_seq_one_letter_code
_entity_poly.pdbx_strand_id
1 'polypeptide(L)'
;MLVQKLLFGTGLVASASAWNTDVHNQIGFMAEQFFTPQTTSVLAKILEPQYNGSVGRAAAWADAYAHTSEGRFSYQWHWIDTHDNAPQSCHLNYTRDCAEGGCVVSAISNQTQILSGCIDDVKNGVLSAGTNLTCSYALKWVAHFLGDINQPLHASGRAAGGNFVKVKFGNVSTELHAVWDGYIPYFAANVSKPFSHESIDPFFLDLVSRIRKDEFYEAPYMWLACSDPTTPIECASRWAGESNRWTCDYVYSRLRNNTDLGTDGYADGAVPIVELQISKAALRLGTWLNKLVEGGKQLEEEQEISEL
;
A
#
# COMPACT_ATOMS: atom_id res chain seq x y z
N MET A 1 41.34 31.37 -25.11
CA MET A 1 40.65 30.07 -25.24
C MET A 1 40.40 29.53 -23.84
N LEU A 2 39.14 29.40 -23.42
CA LEU A 2 38.58 28.32 -22.60
C LEU A 2 37.22 28.79 -22.08
N VAL A 3 36.13 28.28 -22.65
CA VAL A 3 34.82 28.27 -22.00
C VAL A 3 34.53 26.80 -21.71
N GLN A 4 34.75 26.41 -20.46
CA GLN A 4 34.49 25.07 -19.99
C GLN A 4 32.99 24.96 -19.72
N LYS A 5 32.26 24.38 -20.68
CA LYS A 5 30.83 24.09 -20.53
C LYS A 5 30.68 22.95 -19.52
N LEU A 6 30.20 23.26 -18.31
CA LEU A 6 29.66 22.26 -17.41
C LEU A 6 28.34 21.75 -17.99
N LEU A 7 28.35 20.50 -18.45
CA LEU A 7 27.14 19.72 -18.70
C LEU A 7 26.59 19.28 -17.35
N PHE A 8 25.52 19.92 -16.89
CA PHE A 8 24.68 19.36 -15.84
C PHE A 8 23.93 18.17 -16.44
N GLY A 9 24.41 16.96 -16.15
CA GLY A 9 23.63 15.75 -16.37
C GLY A 9 22.45 15.76 -15.40
N THR A 10 21.25 16.06 -15.90
CA THR A 10 20.01 15.75 -15.21
C THR A 10 19.85 14.24 -15.18
N GLY A 11 20.31 13.61 -14.10
CA GLY A 11 19.86 12.27 -13.76
C GLY A 11 18.36 12.34 -13.46
N LEU A 12 17.55 11.69 -14.30
CA LEU A 12 16.19 11.32 -13.90
C LEU A 12 16.34 10.38 -12.71
N VAL A 13 16.20 10.93 -11.52
CA VAL A 13 15.93 10.11 -10.34
C VAL A 13 14.56 9.52 -10.60
N ALA A 14 14.49 8.21 -10.84
CA ALA A 14 13.21 7.52 -10.81
C ALA A 14 12.64 7.79 -9.41
N SER A 15 11.56 8.56 -9.35
CA SER A 15 10.77 8.65 -8.13
C SER A 15 10.35 7.23 -7.80
N ALA A 16 10.84 6.71 -6.68
CA ALA A 16 10.24 5.55 -6.07
C ALA A 16 8.81 5.92 -5.71
N SER A 17 7.86 5.42 -6.51
CA SER A 17 6.51 5.11 -6.07
C SER A 17 6.61 4.06 -4.99
N ALA A 18 5.56 3.89 -4.19
CA ALA A 18 5.37 2.66 -3.44
C ALA A 18 5.22 1.45 -4.38
N TRP A 19 4.50 0.37 -3.98
CA TRP A 19 4.08 -0.64 -4.96
C TRP A 19 3.70 0.07 -6.26
N ASN A 20 4.22 -0.35 -7.40
CA ASN A 20 4.07 0.49 -8.59
C ASN A 20 2.59 0.61 -9.01
N THR A 21 2.26 1.59 -9.87
CA THR A 21 0.87 1.99 -10.18
C THR A 21 -0.09 0.82 -10.44
N ASP A 22 0.33 -0.16 -11.24
CA ASP A 22 -0.47 -1.32 -11.58
C ASP A 22 -0.64 -2.28 -10.40
N VAL A 23 0.36 -2.47 -9.53
CA VAL A 23 0.20 -3.26 -8.30
C VAL A 23 -0.80 -2.62 -7.34
N HIS A 24 -0.75 -1.29 -7.12
CA HIS A 24 -1.77 -0.62 -6.29
C HIS A 24 -3.17 -0.79 -6.84
N ASN A 25 -3.33 -0.61 -8.15
CA ASN A 25 -4.63 -0.79 -8.79
C ASN A 25 -5.14 -2.22 -8.61
N GLN A 26 -4.27 -3.23 -8.79
CA GLN A 26 -4.63 -4.63 -8.59
C GLN A 26 -4.96 -4.95 -7.14
N ILE A 27 -4.24 -4.41 -6.14
CA ILE A 27 -4.62 -4.52 -4.72
C ILE A 27 -6.05 -4.01 -4.51
N GLY A 28 -6.40 -2.85 -5.07
CA GLY A 28 -7.74 -2.30 -4.97
C GLY A 28 -8.81 -3.13 -5.70
N PHE A 29 -8.52 -3.65 -6.89
CA PHE A 29 -9.44 -4.56 -7.61
C PHE A 29 -9.65 -5.89 -6.86
N MET A 30 -8.59 -6.43 -6.24
CA MET A 30 -8.71 -7.59 -5.36
C MET A 30 -9.56 -7.28 -4.13
N ALA A 31 -9.37 -6.12 -3.50
CA ALA A 31 -10.15 -5.69 -2.34
C ALA A 31 -11.65 -5.58 -2.66
N GLU A 32 -12.01 -5.10 -3.85
CA GLU A 32 -13.40 -5.02 -4.33
C GLU A 32 -14.09 -6.39 -4.38
N GLN A 33 -13.34 -7.48 -4.59
CA GLN A 33 -13.88 -8.86 -4.55
C GLN A 33 -14.30 -9.32 -3.14
N PHE A 34 -13.97 -8.54 -2.11
CA PHE A 34 -14.37 -8.79 -0.72
C PHE A 34 -15.41 -7.78 -0.22
N PHE A 35 -15.80 -6.78 -1.01
CA PHE A 35 -16.80 -5.81 -0.59
C PHE A 35 -18.19 -6.43 -0.47
N THR A 36 -18.95 -5.99 0.54
CA THR A 36 -20.40 -6.24 0.56
C THR A 36 -21.10 -5.39 -0.51
N PRO A 37 -22.32 -5.75 -0.96
CA PRO A 37 -23.09 -4.91 -1.87
C PRO A 37 -23.32 -3.49 -1.34
N GLN A 38 -23.49 -3.36 -0.02
CA GLN A 38 -23.66 -2.05 0.62
C GLN A 38 -22.38 -1.23 0.54
N THR A 39 -21.22 -1.82 0.84
CA THR A 39 -19.90 -1.19 0.72
C THR A 39 -19.68 -0.69 -0.70
N THR A 40 -19.91 -1.54 -1.71
CA THR A 40 -19.79 -1.16 -3.12
C THR A 40 -20.68 0.04 -3.46
N SER A 41 -21.95 0.04 -3.02
CA SER A 41 -22.87 1.15 -3.31
C SER A 41 -22.49 2.45 -2.61
N VAL A 42 -21.97 2.40 -1.38
CA VAL A 42 -21.60 3.59 -0.61
C VAL A 42 -20.33 4.21 -1.17
N LEU A 43 -19.27 3.42 -1.34
CA LEU A 43 -17.98 3.92 -1.81
C LEU A 43 -18.06 4.46 -3.24
N ALA A 44 -18.90 3.86 -4.09
CA ALA A 44 -19.13 4.37 -5.45
C ALA A 44 -19.67 5.81 -5.48
N LYS A 45 -20.38 6.25 -4.42
CA LYS A 45 -20.89 7.63 -4.29
C LYS A 45 -19.84 8.62 -3.76
N ILE A 46 -18.75 8.13 -3.18
CA ILE A 46 -17.65 8.93 -2.65
C ILE A 46 -16.66 9.29 -3.75
N LEU A 47 -16.38 8.36 -4.66
CA LEU A 47 -15.40 8.56 -5.72
C LEU A 47 -15.90 9.47 -6.83
N GLU A 48 -14.96 10.23 -7.39
CA GLU A 48 -15.21 11.09 -8.55
C GLU A 48 -15.59 10.25 -9.81
N PRO A 49 -16.40 10.79 -10.74
CA PRO A 49 -16.95 10.02 -11.86
C PRO A 49 -15.94 9.28 -12.74
N GLN A 50 -14.71 9.80 -12.90
CA GLN A 50 -13.67 9.17 -13.73
C GLN A 50 -13.24 7.79 -13.21
N TYR A 51 -13.40 7.53 -11.91
CA TYR A 51 -13.10 6.23 -11.32
C TYR A 51 -14.23 5.22 -11.47
N ASN A 52 -15.40 5.64 -11.98
CA ASN A 52 -16.58 4.78 -12.20
C ASN A 52 -16.95 3.93 -10.97
N GLY A 53 -16.85 4.53 -9.77
CA GLY A 53 -17.11 3.88 -8.50
C GLY A 53 -16.12 2.78 -8.09
N SER A 54 -15.01 2.60 -8.81
CA SER A 54 -14.00 1.58 -8.52
C SER A 54 -12.86 2.16 -7.67
N VAL A 55 -12.67 1.55 -6.50
CA VAL A 55 -11.52 1.77 -5.62
C VAL A 55 -10.23 1.32 -6.32
N GLY A 56 -10.25 0.20 -7.04
CA GLY A 56 -9.09 -0.29 -7.81
C GLY A 56 -8.57 0.72 -8.84
N ARG A 57 -9.47 1.43 -9.54
CA ARG A 57 -9.05 2.49 -10.48
C ARG A 57 -8.43 3.71 -9.79
N ALA A 58 -8.74 3.92 -8.52
CA ALA A 58 -8.31 5.08 -7.75
C ALA A 58 -7.11 4.80 -6.83
N ALA A 59 -6.77 3.53 -6.62
CA ALA A 59 -5.82 3.09 -5.61
C ALA A 59 -4.39 3.61 -5.81
N ALA A 60 -3.93 3.83 -7.04
CA ALA A 60 -2.61 4.41 -7.31
C ALA A 60 -2.57 5.95 -7.35
N TRP A 61 -3.68 6.65 -7.08
CA TRP A 61 -3.73 8.11 -7.21
C TRP A 61 -2.73 8.85 -6.30
N ALA A 62 -2.38 8.28 -5.15
CA ALA A 62 -1.56 8.95 -4.14
C ALA A 62 -0.14 9.26 -4.57
N ASP A 63 0.51 8.30 -5.21
CA ASP A 63 1.86 8.48 -5.73
C ASP A 63 1.93 9.68 -6.68
N ALA A 64 0.98 9.78 -7.62
CA ALA A 64 0.96 10.87 -8.57
C ALA A 64 0.69 12.22 -7.89
N TYR A 65 -0.25 12.26 -6.94
CA TYR A 65 -0.61 13.49 -6.24
C TYR A 65 0.50 14.00 -5.33
N ALA A 66 1.22 13.10 -4.64
CA ALA A 66 2.35 13.45 -3.78
C ALA A 66 3.49 14.17 -4.51
N HIS A 67 3.52 14.07 -5.85
CA HIS A 67 4.49 14.75 -6.72
C HIS A 67 3.96 16.05 -7.35
N THR A 68 2.73 16.48 -7.04
CA THR A 68 2.24 17.80 -7.43
C THR A 68 2.58 18.86 -6.38
N SER A 69 2.50 20.13 -6.75
CA SER A 69 2.70 21.24 -5.80
C SER A 69 1.70 21.20 -4.65
N GLU A 70 0.45 20.82 -4.95
CA GLU A 70 -0.66 20.76 -4.01
C GLU A 70 -0.52 19.56 -3.07
N GLY A 71 -0.13 18.40 -3.58
CA GLY A 71 -0.06 17.16 -2.80
C GLY A 71 1.27 16.89 -2.13
N ARG A 72 2.31 17.70 -2.34
CA ARG A 72 3.66 17.47 -1.81
C ARG A 72 3.73 17.23 -0.30
N PHE A 73 2.78 17.76 0.47
CA PHE A 73 2.71 17.52 1.91
C PHE A 73 2.50 16.04 2.26
N SER A 74 1.85 15.26 1.39
CA SER A 74 1.55 13.85 1.63
C SER A 74 2.69 12.92 1.24
N TYR A 75 3.80 13.41 0.69
CA TYR A 75 4.90 12.57 0.23
C TYR A 75 5.42 11.64 1.33
N GLN A 76 5.58 12.15 2.55
CA GLN A 76 6.07 11.38 3.71
C GLN A 76 5.05 10.35 4.24
N TRP A 77 3.79 10.44 3.82
CA TRP A 77 2.72 9.57 4.33
C TRP A 77 2.75 8.17 3.72
N HIS A 78 3.62 7.91 2.74
CA HIS A 78 3.70 6.61 2.09
C HIS A 78 4.51 5.58 2.90
N TRP A 79 5.27 6.00 3.92
CA TRP A 79 6.12 5.06 4.69
C TRP A 79 6.20 5.42 6.17
N ILE A 80 6.85 4.55 6.93
CA ILE A 80 7.33 4.80 8.29
C ILE A 80 8.79 4.32 8.41
N ASP A 81 9.69 5.23 8.75
CA ASP A 81 11.13 4.96 8.80
C ASP A 81 11.53 4.40 10.17
N THR A 82 11.69 3.08 10.26
CA THR A 82 12.18 2.43 11.47
C THR A 82 13.63 2.82 11.81
N HIS A 83 13.88 3.12 13.08
CA HIS A 83 15.24 3.32 13.62
C HIS A 83 15.82 2.02 14.19
N ASP A 84 15.68 0.93 13.44
CA ASP A 84 16.22 -0.38 13.78
C ASP A 84 17.56 -0.65 13.04
N ASN A 85 18.00 -1.90 12.99
CA ASN A 85 19.27 -2.27 12.36
C ASN A 85 19.12 -3.58 11.58
N ALA A 86 18.27 -3.57 10.56
CA ALA A 86 18.10 -4.72 9.67
C ALA A 86 19.43 -5.09 8.99
N PRO A 87 19.79 -6.38 8.82
CA PRO A 87 19.00 -7.56 9.16
C PRO A 87 19.20 -8.08 10.60
N GLN A 88 19.99 -7.41 11.45
CA GLN A 88 20.30 -7.90 12.79
C GLN A 88 19.14 -7.74 13.78
N SER A 89 18.36 -6.67 13.65
CA SER A 89 17.21 -6.39 14.50
C SER A 89 16.19 -5.56 13.74
N CYS A 90 14.94 -6.01 13.73
CA CYS A 90 13.81 -5.32 13.12
C CYS A 90 12.73 -5.10 14.17
N HIS A 91 12.38 -3.84 14.38
CA HIS A 91 11.39 -3.45 15.38
C HIS A 91 10.82 -2.08 15.03
N LEU A 92 9.50 -2.04 14.90
CA LEU A 92 8.75 -0.81 14.74
C LEU A 92 8.27 -0.25 16.09
N ASN A 93 8.56 1.02 16.34
CA ASN A 93 8.02 1.81 17.44
C ASN A 93 7.36 3.06 16.86
N TYR A 94 6.02 3.09 16.83
CA TYR A 94 5.27 4.19 16.21
C TYR A 94 5.68 5.58 16.72
N THR A 95 5.82 5.76 18.03
CA THR A 95 6.16 7.07 18.62
C THR A 95 7.56 7.55 18.24
N ARG A 96 8.52 6.63 18.07
CA ARG A 96 9.89 6.95 17.66
C ARG A 96 10.03 7.10 16.14
N ASP A 97 9.34 6.24 15.40
CA ASP A 97 9.58 6.03 13.97
C ASP A 97 8.67 6.88 13.06
N CYS A 98 7.51 7.33 13.56
CA CYS A 98 6.66 8.24 12.80
C CYS A 98 7.26 9.66 12.83
N ALA A 99 7.51 10.24 11.65
CA ALA A 99 8.05 11.58 11.53
C ALA A 99 7.03 12.66 11.98
N GLU A 100 7.53 13.85 12.32
CA GLU A 100 6.68 14.99 12.73
C GLU A 100 5.67 15.40 11.64
N GLY A 101 6.06 15.31 10.35
CA GLY A 101 5.18 15.55 9.20
C GLY A 101 4.14 14.44 8.95
N GLY A 102 4.14 13.40 9.78
CA GLY A 102 3.34 12.20 9.63
C GLY A 102 4.10 11.07 8.93
N CYS A 103 3.49 9.89 9.00
CA CYS A 103 3.93 8.65 8.37
C CYS A 103 2.68 7.86 7.91
N VAL A 104 2.88 6.73 7.25
CA VAL A 104 1.78 5.85 6.78
C VAL A 104 0.80 5.46 7.88
N VAL A 105 1.29 5.20 9.10
CA VAL A 105 0.43 4.86 10.25
C VAL A 105 -0.48 6.03 10.64
N SER A 106 0.07 7.23 10.80
CA SER A 106 -0.74 8.41 11.16
C SER A 106 -1.67 8.82 10.02
N ALA A 107 -1.25 8.63 8.76
CA ALA A 107 -2.06 8.93 7.59
C ALA A 107 -3.26 7.98 7.47
N ILE A 108 -3.07 6.67 7.66
CA ILE A 108 -4.20 5.71 7.72
C ILE A 108 -5.19 6.11 8.80
N SER A 109 -4.71 6.48 10.00
CA SER A 109 -5.59 6.91 11.09
C SER A 109 -6.39 8.15 10.76
N ASN A 110 -5.74 9.21 10.30
CA ASN A 110 -6.41 10.48 9.98
C ASN A 110 -7.42 10.30 8.83
N GLN A 111 -7.01 9.61 7.76
CA GLN A 111 -7.86 9.44 6.58
C GLN A 111 -9.00 8.46 6.82
N THR A 112 -8.82 7.45 7.69
CA THR A 112 -9.90 6.58 8.15
C THR A 112 -10.98 7.39 8.89
N GLN A 113 -10.58 8.31 9.77
CA GLN A 113 -11.52 9.16 10.51
C GLN A 113 -12.31 10.09 9.58
N ILE A 114 -11.63 10.75 8.63
CA ILE A 114 -12.30 11.59 7.61
C ILE A 114 -13.26 10.75 6.77
N LEU A 115 -12.81 9.57 6.32
CA LEU A 115 -13.61 8.67 5.50
C LEU A 115 -14.86 8.17 6.24
N SER A 116 -14.77 7.92 7.55
CA SER A 116 -15.92 7.52 8.37
C SER A 116 -17.04 8.58 8.30
N GLY A 117 -16.72 9.86 8.53
CA GLY A 117 -17.71 10.93 8.43
C GLY A 117 -18.29 11.06 7.01
N CYS A 118 -17.46 10.89 5.99
CA CYS A 118 -17.91 10.88 4.59
C CYS A 118 -18.86 9.71 4.26
N ILE A 119 -18.64 8.55 4.87
CA ILE A 119 -19.54 7.39 4.74
C ILE A 119 -20.89 7.69 5.38
N ASP A 120 -20.90 8.35 6.54
CA ASP A 120 -22.14 8.75 7.22
C ASP A 120 -22.90 9.81 6.41
N ASP A 121 -22.20 10.78 5.81
CA ASP A 121 -22.81 11.75 4.89
C ASP A 121 -23.47 11.06 3.68
N VAL A 122 -22.87 10.00 3.13
CA VAL A 122 -23.48 9.22 2.04
C VAL A 122 -24.72 8.47 2.50
N LYS A 123 -24.68 7.86 3.69
CA LYS A 123 -25.82 7.12 4.26
C LYS A 123 -27.00 8.04 4.57
N ASN A 124 -26.72 9.23 5.07
CA ASN A 124 -27.70 10.27 5.38
C ASN A 124 -28.20 11.05 4.14
N GLY A 125 -27.71 10.70 2.94
CA GLY A 125 -28.11 11.34 1.69
C GLY A 125 -27.57 12.77 1.51
N VAL A 126 -26.60 13.18 2.33
CA VAL A 126 -25.92 14.48 2.26
C VAL A 126 -24.87 14.49 1.15
N LEU A 127 -24.14 13.37 0.98
CA LEU A 127 -23.10 13.22 -0.03
C LEU A 127 -23.50 12.24 -1.14
N SER A 128 -23.27 12.64 -2.39
CA SER A 128 -23.39 11.74 -3.55
C SER A 128 -22.52 12.18 -4.72
N ALA A 129 -22.34 11.26 -5.67
CA ALA A 129 -21.73 11.51 -6.98
C ALA A 129 -20.31 12.11 -6.97
N GLY A 130 -19.51 11.80 -5.95
CA GLY A 130 -18.12 12.26 -5.86
C GLY A 130 -17.97 13.78 -5.76
N THR A 131 -18.99 14.47 -5.25
CA THR A 131 -19.03 15.95 -5.20
C THR A 131 -18.08 16.56 -4.16
N ASN A 132 -17.65 15.78 -3.16
CA ASN A 132 -16.74 16.23 -2.12
C ASN A 132 -15.35 15.60 -2.29
N LEU A 133 -14.38 16.42 -2.74
CA LEU A 133 -13.01 15.97 -2.98
C LEU A 133 -12.31 15.51 -1.71
N THR A 134 -12.59 16.10 -0.55
CA THR A 134 -12.03 15.63 0.73
C THR A 134 -12.40 14.18 0.99
N CYS A 135 -13.66 13.82 0.74
CA CYS A 135 -14.15 12.45 0.90
C CYS A 135 -13.55 11.50 -0.13
N SER A 136 -13.48 11.91 -1.39
CA SER A 136 -12.80 11.13 -2.43
C SER A 136 -11.32 10.91 -2.06
N TYR A 137 -10.63 11.94 -1.57
CA TYR A 137 -9.22 11.86 -1.21
C TYR A 137 -9.00 10.92 -0.03
N ALA A 138 -9.84 10.99 0.99
CA ALA A 138 -9.77 10.09 2.14
C ALA A 138 -9.90 8.62 1.73
N LEU A 139 -10.85 8.28 0.86
CA LEU A 139 -10.99 6.92 0.33
C LEU A 139 -9.77 6.48 -0.47
N LYS A 140 -9.26 7.35 -1.34
CA LYS A 140 -8.06 7.04 -2.13
C LYS A 140 -6.82 6.87 -1.27
N TRP A 141 -6.66 7.65 -0.20
CA TRP A 141 -5.54 7.53 0.75
C TRP A 141 -5.62 6.25 1.54
N VAL A 142 -6.80 5.89 2.06
CA VAL A 142 -7.00 4.61 2.74
C VAL A 142 -6.69 3.46 1.77
N ALA A 143 -7.17 3.50 0.53
CA ALA A 143 -6.89 2.47 -0.46
C ALA A 143 -5.40 2.31 -0.77
N HIS A 144 -4.69 3.42 -0.96
CA HIS A 144 -3.27 3.42 -1.28
C HIS A 144 -2.40 2.97 -0.10
N PHE A 145 -2.57 3.61 1.06
CA PHE A 145 -1.72 3.38 2.24
C PHE A 145 -1.89 2.00 2.86
N LEU A 146 -3.06 1.35 2.70
CA LEU A 146 -3.20 -0.06 3.06
C LEU A 146 -2.42 -0.98 2.10
N GLY A 147 -2.12 -0.54 0.88
CA GLY A 147 -1.12 -1.16 0.02
C GLY A 147 0.30 -0.95 0.55
N ASP A 148 0.70 0.32 0.74
CA ASP A 148 2.06 0.71 1.13
C ASP A 148 2.51 0.06 2.43
N ILE A 149 1.65 0.05 3.44
CA ILE A 149 2.00 -0.47 4.76
C ILE A 149 2.32 -1.98 4.74
N ASN A 150 1.93 -2.69 3.68
CA ASN A 150 2.25 -4.08 3.45
C ASN A 150 3.54 -4.27 2.62
N GLN A 151 4.15 -3.22 2.05
CA GLN A 151 5.46 -3.31 1.40
C GLN A 151 6.57 -3.29 2.47
N PRO A 152 7.39 -4.35 2.63
CA PRO A 152 8.42 -4.41 3.67
C PRO A 152 9.32 -3.18 3.81
N LEU A 153 9.77 -2.62 2.69
CA LEU A 153 10.67 -1.47 2.63
C LEU A 153 9.98 -0.13 2.91
N HIS A 154 8.64 -0.06 2.89
CA HIS A 154 7.88 1.10 3.39
C HIS A 154 7.81 1.16 4.91
N ALA A 155 8.27 0.10 5.59
CA ALA A 155 8.41 0.06 7.04
C ALA A 155 9.89 -0.12 7.44
N SER A 156 10.81 0.54 6.73
CA SER A 156 12.26 0.42 6.93
C SER A 156 12.98 1.76 6.77
N GLY A 157 13.58 2.29 7.84
CA GLY A 157 14.44 3.48 7.73
C GLY A 157 15.81 3.20 7.09
N ARG A 158 16.24 1.94 7.03
CA ARG A 158 17.55 1.57 6.46
C ARG A 158 17.65 2.00 5.00
N ALA A 159 18.66 2.83 4.70
CA ALA A 159 18.97 3.29 3.36
C ALA A 159 17.77 3.94 2.63
N ALA A 160 16.92 4.66 3.37
CA ALA A 160 15.65 5.24 2.90
C ALA A 160 14.75 4.17 2.25
N GLY A 161 14.38 3.15 3.03
CA GLY A 161 13.65 2.00 2.51
C GLY A 161 14.41 1.23 1.43
N GLY A 162 15.75 1.22 1.43
CA GLY A 162 16.52 0.56 0.37
C GLY A 162 16.66 1.35 -0.94
N ASN A 163 16.15 2.58 -1.03
CA ASN A 163 16.38 3.46 -2.20
C ASN A 163 17.87 3.78 -2.43
N PHE A 164 18.67 3.78 -1.37
CA PHE A 164 20.13 3.98 -1.46
C PHE A 164 20.91 2.67 -1.62
N VAL A 165 20.25 1.52 -1.75
CA VAL A 165 20.90 0.23 -2.06
C VAL A 165 20.83 -0.02 -3.55
N LYS A 166 21.94 0.20 -4.26
CA LYS A 166 22.04 -0.05 -5.71
C LYS A 166 22.22 -1.55 -5.98
N VAL A 167 21.41 -2.08 -6.87
CA VAL A 167 21.38 -3.52 -7.23
C VAL A 167 21.25 -3.68 -8.74
N LYS A 168 21.37 -4.92 -9.21
CA LYS A 168 20.99 -5.32 -10.56
C LYS A 168 19.82 -6.29 -10.51
N PHE A 169 18.90 -6.17 -11.46
CA PHE A 169 17.81 -7.10 -11.67
C PHE A 169 17.63 -7.36 -13.16
N GLY A 170 17.82 -8.60 -13.62
CA GLY A 170 17.68 -8.96 -15.04
C GLY A 170 18.62 -8.14 -15.94
N ASN A 171 19.85 -7.89 -15.49
CA ASN A 171 20.87 -7.05 -16.12
C ASN A 171 20.54 -5.53 -16.19
N VAL A 172 19.51 -5.08 -15.46
CA VAL A 172 19.16 -3.66 -15.32
C VAL A 172 19.66 -3.13 -13.97
N SER A 173 20.40 -2.02 -13.97
CA SER A 173 20.80 -1.33 -12.73
C SER A 173 19.62 -0.54 -12.16
N THR A 174 19.29 -0.77 -10.89
CA THR A 174 18.17 -0.12 -10.18
C THR A 174 18.43 -0.07 -8.67
N GLU A 175 17.42 0.23 -7.88
CA GLU A 175 17.40 0.31 -6.43
C GLU A 175 16.68 -0.92 -5.85
N LEU A 176 17.09 -1.36 -4.66
CA LEU A 176 16.40 -2.44 -3.96
C LEU A 176 14.92 -2.13 -3.73
N HIS A 177 14.59 -0.88 -3.42
CA HIS A 177 13.20 -0.45 -3.23
C HIS A 177 12.33 -0.74 -4.47
N ALA A 178 12.77 -0.25 -5.64
CA ALA A 178 12.09 -0.48 -6.91
C ALA A 178 11.94 -1.98 -7.25
N VAL A 179 12.91 -2.82 -6.85
CA VAL A 179 12.81 -4.27 -7.05
C VAL A 179 11.60 -4.85 -6.31
N TRP A 180 11.36 -4.41 -5.08
CA TRP A 180 10.21 -4.83 -4.29
C TRP A 180 8.92 -4.21 -4.77
N ASP A 181 8.90 -2.93 -5.15
CA ASP A 181 7.67 -2.26 -5.60
C ASP A 181 7.10 -2.82 -6.90
N GLY A 182 7.95 -3.30 -7.81
CA GLY A 182 7.49 -3.67 -9.15
C GLY A 182 8.24 -4.81 -9.83
N TYR A 183 9.58 -4.93 -9.69
CA TYR A 183 10.29 -5.92 -10.51
C TYR A 183 9.92 -7.36 -10.12
N ILE A 184 9.70 -7.66 -8.83
CA ILE A 184 9.32 -9.01 -8.39
C ILE A 184 7.92 -9.41 -8.94
N PRO A 185 6.86 -8.60 -8.82
CA PRO A 185 5.58 -8.89 -9.49
C PRO A 185 5.70 -9.14 -11.00
N TYR A 186 6.48 -8.33 -11.71
CA TYR A 186 6.70 -8.49 -13.16
C TYR A 186 7.48 -9.78 -13.49
N PHE A 187 8.51 -10.09 -12.69
CA PHE A 187 9.27 -11.34 -12.79
C PHE A 187 8.36 -12.55 -12.61
N ALA A 188 7.52 -12.55 -11.56
CA ALA A 188 6.59 -13.62 -11.27
C ALA A 188 5.48 -13.76 -12.34
N ALA A 189 5.06 -12.65 -12.95
CA ALA A 189 4.14 -12.64 -14.09
C ALA A 189 4.78 -13.16 -15.40
N ASN A 190 6.08 -13.50 -15.40
CA ASN A 190 6.86 -13.87 -16.58
C ASN A 190 6.81 -12.79 -17.68
N VAL A 191 6.76 -11.52 -17.27
CA VAL A 191 6.76 -10.37 -18.18
C VAL A 191 8.19 -9.99 -18.48
N SER A 192 8.57 -10.10 -19.76
CA SER A 192 9.97 -10.07 -20.21
C SER A 192 10.67 -8.70 -20.04
N LYS A 193 9.91 -7.62 -19.82
CA LYS A 193 10.43 -6.29 -19.51
C LYS A 193 9.62 -5.67 -18.37
N PRO A 194 10.26 -5.30 -17.24
CA PRO A 194 9.65 -4.37 -16.28
C PRO A 194 9.15 -3.13 -17.05
N PHE A 195 7.95 -2.64 -16.73
CA PHE A 195 7.29 -1.52 -17.44
C PHE A 195 6.91 -1.81 -18.91
N SER A 196 6.71 -3.06 -19.31
CA SER A 196 6.14 -3.39 -20.62
C SER A 196 4.63 -3.10 -20.67
N HIS A 197 4.06 -3.07 -21.89
CA HIS A 197 2.60 -3.03 -22.08
C HIS A 197 1.91 -4.37 -21.77
N GLU A 198 2.66 -5.41 -21.41
CA GLU A 198 2.12 -6.71 -21.03
C GLU A 198 1.53 -6.61 -19.61
N SER A 199 0.36 -7.21 -19.42
CA SER A 199 -0.32 -7.16 -18.14
C SER A 199 0.41 -8.02 -17.09
N ILE A 200 0.51 -7.52 -15.87
CA ILE A 200 0.95 -8.31 -14.70
C ILE A 200 -0.16 -9.22 -14.16
N ASP A 201 -1.32 -9.31 -14.83
CA ASP A 201 -2.44 -10.18 -14.46
C ASP A 201 -2.01 -11.61 -14.09
N PRO A 202 -1.07 -12.30 -14.79
CA PRO A 202 -0.64 -13.65 -14.42
C PRO A 202 -0.19 -13.81 -12.97
N PHE A 203 0.41 -12.77 -12.37
CA PHE A 203 0.80 -12.76 -10.96
C PHE A 203 -0.41 -12.71 -10.01
N PHE A 204 -1.51 -12.07 -10.42
CA PHE A 204 -2.70 -11.86 -9.57
C PHE A 204 -3.80 -12.92 -9.76
N LEU A 205 -3.72 -13.73 -10.82
CA LEU A 205 -4.80 -14.62 -11.28
C LEU A 205 -5.42 -15.49 -10.18
N ASP A 206 -4.63 -16.02 -9.26
CA ASP A 206 -5.09 -16.98 -8.25
C ASP A 206 -5.13 -16.43 -6.82
N LEU A 207 -4.61 -15.22 -6.57
CA LEU A 207 -4.40 -14.71 -5.21
C LEU A 207 -5.72 -14.62 -4.43
N VAL A 208 -6.78 -14.06 -5.02
CA VAL A 208 -8.11 -14.00 -4.38
C VAL A 208 -8.68 -15.41 -4.10
N SER A 209 -8.47 -16.36 -5.00
CA SER A 209 -8.88 -17.76 -4.77
C SER A 209 -8.10 -18.37 -3.60
N ARG A 210 -6.78 -18.18 -3.56
CA ARG A 210 -5.91 -18.70 -2.50
C ARG A 210 -6.26 -18.10 -1.14
N ILE A 211 -6.65 -16.82 -1.08
CA ILE A 211 -7.16 -16.19 0.15
C ILE A 211 -8.42 -16.93 0.62
N ARG A 212 -9.39 -17.15 -0.27
CA ARG A 212 -10.66 -17.80 0.08
C ARG A 212 -10.50 -19.28 0.49
N LYS A 213 -9.47 -19.95 -0.02
CA LYS A 213 -9.20 -21.37 0.23
C LYS A 213 -8.19 -21.64 1.34
N ASP A 214 -7.63 -20.61 1.97
CA ASP A 214 -6.58 -20.75 2.98
C ASP A 214 -5.32 -21.47 2.43
N GLU A 215 -4.87 -21.07 1.23
CA GLU A 215 -3.73 -21.67 0.50
C GLU A 215 -2.43 -20.85 0.63
N PHE A 216 -2.32 -20.03 1.67
CA PHE A 216 -1.09 -19.31 2.03
C PHE A 216 -0.39 -19.98 3.21
N TYR A 217 0.90 -19.71 3.40
CA TYR A 217 1.65 -20.27 4.53
C TYR A 217 1.28 -19.63 5.89
N GLU A 218 0.59 -18.48 5.87
CA GLU A 218 -0.03 -17.86 7.03
C GLU A 218 -1.53 -17.78 6.75
N ALA A 219 -2.37 -18.24 7.69
CA ALA A 219 -3.80 -18.33 7.46
C ALA A 219 -4.47 -16.94 7.41
N PRO A 220 -5.41 -16.66 6.48
CA PRO A 220 -6.03 -15.34 6.30
C PRO A 220 -6.69 -14.74 7.55
N TYR A 221 -7.23 -15.57 8.45
CA TYR A 221 -7.83 -15.07 9.70
C TYR A 221 -6.78 -14.39 10.61
N MET A 222 -5.50 -14.78 10.52
CA MET A 222 -4.42 -14.16 11.28
C MET A 222 -4.13 -12.74 10.77
N TRP A 223 -4.29 -12.51 9.48
CA TRP A 223 -4.02 -11.21 8.85
C TRP A 223 -5.02 -10.13 9.29
N LEU A 224 -6.21 -10.57 9.68
CA LEU A 224 -7.34 -9.76 10.15
C LEU A 224 -7.40 -9.62 11.67
N ALA A 225 -6.42 -10.17 12.41
CA ALA A 225 -6.37 -10.10 13.87
C ALA A 225 -6.36 -8.67 14.42
N CYS A 226 -5.94 -7.69 13.62
CA CYS A 226 -6.24 -6.28 13.87
C CYS A 226 -6.86 -5.69 12.62
N SER A 227 -8.16 -5.42 12.66
CA SER A 227 -8.95 -4.91 11.54
C SER A 227 -10.07 -3.96 12.00
N ASP A 228 -9.99 -3.44 13.22
CA ASP A 228 -10.99 -2.52 13.78
C ASP A 228 -10.68 -1.05 13.38
N PRO A 229 -11.54 -0.40 12.57
CA PRO A 229 -11.35 0.99 12.16
C PRO A 229 -11.39 2.01 13.29
N THR A 230 -11.88 1.65 14.47
CA THR A 230 -11.89 2.52 15.66
C THR A 230 -10.54 2.58 16.37
N THR A 231 -9.63 1.63 16.09
CA THR A 231 -8.27 1.57 16.62
C THR A 231 -7.20 1.64 15.51
N PRO A 232 -7.22 2.67 14.64
CA PRO A 232 -6.44 2.66 13.40
C PRO A 232 -4.93 2.71 13.62
N ILE A 233 -4.45 3.44 14.64
CA ILE A 233 -3.02 3.51 14.96
C ILE A 233 -2.50 2.14 15.42
N GLU A 234 -3.27 1.41 16.22
CA GLU A 234 -2.88 0.07 16.70
C GLU A 234 -2.76 -0.90 15.53
N CYS A 235 -3.78 -0.99 14.69
CA CYS A 235 -3.78 -1.92 13.56
C CYS A 235 -2.74 -1.56 12.51
N ALA A 236 -2.64 -0.29 12.12
CA ALA A 236 -1.62 0.13 11.18
C ALA A 236 -0.20 -0.09 11.74
N SER A 237 0.06 0.20 13.02
CA SER A 237 1.38 -0.09 13.64
C SER A 237 1.70 -1.58 13.60
N ARG A 238 0.72 -2.45 13.86
CA ARG A 238 0.89 -3.90 13.78
C ARG A 238 1.21 -4.35 12.35
N TRP A 239 0.46 -3.88 11.36
CA TRP A 239 0.71 -4.21 9.95
C TRP A 239 2.09 -3.75 9.49
N ALA A 240 2.49 -2.52 9.85
CA ALA A 240 3.81 -2.01 9.56
C ALA A 240 4.91 -2.83 10.25
N GLY A 241 4.70 -3.27 11.49
CA GLY A 241 5.62 -4.15 12.21
C GLY A 241 5.78 -5.53 11.54
N GLU A 242 4.69 -6.10 11.04
CA GLU A 242 4.72 -7.34 10.25
C GLU A 242 5.51 -7.17 8.95
N SER A 243 5.31 -6.06 8.23
CA SER A 243 6.07 -5.74 7.01
C SER A 243 7.55 -5.50 7.32
N ASN A 244 7.85 -4.73 8.37
CA ASN A 244 9.21 -4.45 8.82
C ASN A 244 9.99 -5.73 9.13
N ARG A 245 9.34 -6.77 9.68
CA ARG A 245 9.99 -8.04 9.99
C ARG A 245 10.60 -8.71 8.75
N TRP A 246 9.95 -8.61 7.59
CA TRP A 246 10.51 -9.14 6.34
C TRP A 246 11.84 -8.48 5.97
N THR A 247 12.11 -7.27 6.46
CA THR A 247 13.36 -6.58 6.18
C THR A 247 14.56 -7.33 6.76
N CYS A 248 14.40 -7.94 7.94
CA CYS A 248 15.37 -8.85 8.55
C CYS A 248 15.26 -10.26 8.00
N ASP A 249 14.05 -10.82 7.97
CA ASP A 249 13.86 -12.24 7.65
C ASP A 249 14.24 -12.57 6.20
N TYR A 250 14.13 -11.60 5.29
CA TYR A 250 14.43 -11.80 3.88
C TYR A 250 15.16 -10.62 3.20
N VAL A 251 14.57 -9.43 3.20
CA VAL A 251 14.93 -8.34 2.27
C VAL A 251 16.42 -8.04 2.30
N TYR A 252 16.99 -7.81 3.49
CA TYR A 252 18.40 -7.49 3.65
C TYR A 252 19.29 -8.70 3.97
N SER A 253 18.74 -9.76 4.58
CA SER A 253 19.52 -10.95 4.97
C SER A 253 19.87 -11.85 3.78
N ARG A 254 19.10 -11.77 2.69
CA ARG A 254 19.32 -12.55 1.46
C ARG A 254 20.08 -11.79 0.38
N LEU A 255 20.38 -10.50 0.58
CA LEU A 255 21.20 -9.74 -0.35
C LEU A 255 22.63 -10.26 -0.39
N ARG A 256 23.15 -10.44 -1.60
CA ARG A 256 24.54 -10.81 -1.86
C ARG A 256 25.20 -9.69 -2.65
N ASN A 257 26.47 -9.45 -2.36
CA ASN A 257 27.24 -8.44 -3.09
C ASN A 257 27.56 -8.95 -4.51
N ASN A 258 27.51 -8.05 -5.48
CA ASN A 258 27.89 -8.29 -6.88
C ASN A 258 27.08 -9.40 -7.60
N THR A 259 25.84 -9.64 -7.17
CA THR A 259 24.90 -10.54 -7.85
C THR A 259 23.79 -9.77 -8.54
N ASP A 260 23.03 -10.47 -9.37
CA ASP A 260 21.83 -9.97 -10.03
C ASP A 260 20.60 -10.65 -9.42
N LEU A 261 19.75 -9.86 -8.76
CA LEU A 261 18.62 -10.35 -7.96
C LEU A 261 17.58 -11.10 -8.80
N GLY A 262 17.52 -10.86 -10.12
CA GLY A 262 16.63 -11.57 -11.03
C GLY A 262 17.14 -12.96 -11.44
N THR A 263 18.37 -13.33 -11.10
CA THR A 263 18.99 -14.59 -11.55
C THR A 263 19.75 -15.36 -10.45
N ASP A 264 20.03 -14.74 -9.31
CA ASP A 264 20.80 -15.35 -8.21
C ASP A 264 19.95 -16.14 -7.19
N GLY A 265 18.65 -16.25 -7.45
CA GLY A 265 17.64 -16.88 -6.60
C GLY A 265 16.96 -15.95 -5.59
N TYR A 266 17.32 -14.66 -5.55
CA TYR A 266 16.65 -13.67 -4.69
C TYR A 266 15.19 -13.45 -5.12
N ALA A 267 14.93 -13.19 -6.41
CA ALA A 267 13.57 -12.98 -6.89
C ALA A 267 12.67 -14.19 -6.57
N ASP A 268 13.12 -15.41 -6.89
CA ASP A 268 12.37 -16.65 -6.66
C ASP A 268 11.90 -16.82 -5.20
N GLY A 269 12.78 -16.52 -4.24
CA GLY A 269 12.43 -16.63 -2.83
C GLY A 269 11.59 -15.44 -2.32
N ALA A 270 11.64 -14.28 -2.99
CA ALA A 270 10.87 -13.11 -2.64
C ALA A 270 9.42 -13.18 -3.16
N VAL A 271 9.17 -13.87 -4.29
CA VAL A 271 7.83 -14.05 -4.87
C VAL A 271 6.77 -14.46 -3.83
N PRO A 272 6.91 -15.56 -3.06
CA PRO A 272 5.87 -15.97 -2.10
C PRO A 272 5.66 -14.96 -0.96
N ILE A 273 6.65 -14.11 -0.66
CA ILE A 273 6.52 -13.03 0.33
C ILE A 273 5.70 -11.89 -0.26
N VAL A 274 6.01 -11.48 -1.49
CA VAL A 274 5.28 -10.44 -2.22
C VAL A 274 3.82 -10.85 -2.45
N GLU A 275 3.56 -12.09 -2.84
CA GLU A 275 2.20 -12.65 -2.94
C GLU A 275 1.43 -12.55 -1.60
N LEU A 276 2.07 -12.92 -0.48
CA LEU A 276 1.46 -12.83 0.84
C LEU A 276 1.13 -11.37 1.17
N GLN A 277 2.10 -10.47 1.03
CA GLN A 277 1.94 -9.07 1.45
C GLN A 277 0.88 -8.33 0.62
N ILE A 278 0.83 -8.57 -0.70
CA ILE A 278 -0.23 -8.05 -1.58
C ILE A 278 -1.60 -8.63 -1.20
N SER A 279 -1.66 -9.93 -0.88
CA SER A 279 -2.90 -10.59 -0.45
C SER A 279 -3.39 -10.07 0.91
N LYS A 280 -2.48 -9.81 1.84
CA LYS A 280 -2.76 -9.12 3.11
C LYS A 280 -3.32 -7.73 2.86
N ALA A 281 -2.68 -6.94 2.00
CA ALA A 281 -3.15 -5.60 1.66
C ALA A 281 -4.60 -5.60 1.14
N ALA A 282 -4.89 -6.47 0.17
CA ALA A 282 -6.22 -6.59 -0.43
C ALA A 282 -7.29 -7.03 0.58
N LEU A 283 -7.01 -8.08 1.37
CA LEU A 283 -7.96 -8.58 2.36
C LEU A 283 -8.20 -7.57 3.50
N ARG A 284 -7.15 -6.90 3.96
CA ARG A 284 -7.23 -5.84 4.97
C ARG A 284 -8.04 -4.66 4.45
N LEU A 285 -7.78 -4.18 3.23
CA LEU A 285 -8.53 -3.08 2.62
C LEU A 285 -10.01 -3.42 2.46
N GLY A 286 -10.32 -4.60 1.92
CA GLY A 286 -11.68 -5.13 1.82
C GLY A 286 -12.42 -5.12 3.16
N THR A 287 -11.78 -5.70 4.18
CA THR A 287 -12.35 -5.83 5.52
C THR A 287 -12.51 -4.48 6.23
N TRP A 288 -11.52 -3.60 6.11
CA TRP A 288 -11.51 -2.27 6.71
C TRP A 288 -12.65 -1.41 6.20
N LEU A 289 -12.82 -1.37 4.88
CA LEU A 289 -13.88 -0.60 4.23
C LEU A 289 -15.27 -1.18 4.51
N ASN A 290 -15.41 -2.51 4.55
CA ASN A 290 -16.66 -3.15 4.99
C ASN A 290 -17.01 -2.72 6.42
N LYS A 291 -16.06 -2.80 7.35
CA LYS A 291 -16.30 -2.43 8.75
C LYS A 291 -16.64 -0.96 8.93
N LEU A 292 -16.02 -0.04 8.18
CA LEU A 292 -16.39 1.38 8.19
C LEU A 292 -17.84 1.59 7.71
N VAL A 293 -18.24 0.89 6.65
CA VAL A 293 -19.61 0.98 6.13
C VAL A 293 -20.62 0.29 7.05
N GLU A 294 -20.26 -0.80 7.71
CA GLU A 294 -21.12 -1.51 8.67
C GLU A 294 -21.25 -0.78 10.02
N GLY A 295 -20.15 -0.22 10.55
CA GLY A 295 -20.08 0.37 11.90
C GLY A 295 -21.08 1.51 12.16
N GLY A 296 -21.49 2.24 11.12
CA GLY A 296 -22.58 3.24 11.27
C GLY A 296 -23.95 2.64 11.63
N LYS A 297 -24.18 1.33 11.43
CA LYS A 297 -25.43 0.68 11.89
C LYS A 297 -25.46 0.45 13.40
N GLN A 298 -24.32 0.19 14.05
CA GLN A 298 -24.29 -0.07 15.49
C GLN A 298 -24.60 1.19 16.31
N LEU A 299 -24.13 2.36 15.85
CA LEU A 299 -24.44 3.63 16.49
C LEU A 299 -25.93 4.02 16.35
N GLU A 300 -26.56 3.70 15.22
CA GLU A 300 -28.00 3.92 15.00
C GLU A 300 -28.85 2.97 15.88
N GLU A 301 -28.51 1.68 15.98
CA GLU A 301 -29.21 0.72 16.84
C GLU A 301 -29.03 1.05 18.34
N GLU A 302 -27.85 1.50 18.77
CA GLU A 302 -27.62 1.94 20.16
C GLU A 302 -28.34 3.26 20.50
N GLN A 303 -28.50 4.18 19.53
CA GLN A 303 -29.31 5.39 19.71
C GLN A 303 -30.80 5.08 19.79
N GLU A 304 -31.34 4.20 18.94
CA GLU A 304 -32.74 3.78 19.02
C GLU A 304 -33.08 3.07 20.35
N ILE A 305 -32.15 2.28 20.90
CA ILE A 305 -32.31 1.62 22.20
C ILE A 305 -32.23 2.62 23.36
N SER A 306 -31.46 3.72 23.22
CA SER A 306 -31.35 4.75 24.25
C SER A 306 -32.53 5.75 24.27
N GLU A 307 -33.31 5.83 23.20
CA GLU A 307 -34.48 6.73 23.07
C GLU A 307 -35.81 6.04 23.41
N LEU A 308 -35.81 4.74 23.70
CA LEU A 308 -36.95 3.93 24.18
C LEU A 308 -36.98 3.80 25.71
#